data_AF-A0A814W5U1-F1
#
_entry.id   AF-A0A814W5U1-F1
#
_cell.length_a   1.000
_cell.length_b   1.000
_cell.length_c   1.000
_cell.angle_alpha   90.00
_cell.angle_beta   90.00
_cell.angle_gamma   90.00
#
_symmetry.space_group_name_H-M   'P 1'
#
loop_
_entity.id
_entity.type
_entity.pdbx_description
1 polymer ?
#
loop_
_entity_poly.entity_id
_entity_poly.type
_entity_poly.pdbx_seq_one_letter_code
_entity_poly.pdbx_strand_id
1 'polypeptide(L)'
;MQDVVVIWLDNHIDHNYPDCQLTLTQLQRIVDNVIIFTDNDECVEFIISNNHHRVYLIISGALGQYLVRCIHDIPQLHSIFIFCQNKSYHEQWAKHWNKIKDVFIDIISLCQAIQITFPQDEPDTAPISFVPSGKRLDQLNPSFMYTQLFKEISLTIQFQDKHIEEFIKHHPGLITLDSKHSSDVKQLVREYHAEKPIWWYTRGTSLHSMLNYALRIMDGDILVRMGFFITDLHRNIEQLHKEQFVNTSWSSLVFTVYRGQ
;
A
#
# COMPACT_ATOMS: atom_id res chain seq x y z
N MET A 1 3.03 -8.08 -17.83
CA MET A 1 2.74 -6.99 -16.88
C MET A 1 3.90 -6.90 -15.92
N GLN A 2 4.48 -5.72 -15.79
CA GLN A 2 5.52 -5.47 -14.79
C GLN A 2 4.86 -4.56 -13.77
N ASP A 3 4.35 -5.15 -12.70
CA ASP A 3 3.69 -4.40 -11.63
C ASP A 3 4.69 -3.46 -10.96
N VAL A 4 4.25 -2.21 -10.82
CA VAL A 4 5.07 -1.13 -10.29
C VAL A 4 4.69 -0.87 -8.83
N VAL A 5 5.71 -0.79 -7.98
CA VAL A 5 5.56 -0.47 -6.56
C VAL A 5 6.33 0.78 -6.23
N VAL A 6 5.67 1.74 -5.58
CA VAL A 6 6.34 2.86 -4.95
C VAL A 6 6.51 2.57 -3.49
N ILE A 7 7.75 2.66 -3.03
CA ILE A 7 8.10 2.56 -1.64
C ILE A 7 8.56 3.91 -1.15
N TRP A 8 8.02 4.39 -0.03
CA TRP A 8 8.57 5.52 0.70
C TRP A 8 9.20 5.02 1.99
N LEU A 9 10.52 5.18 2.10
CA LEU A 9 11.26 4.90 3.32
C LEU A 9 11.66 6.19 4.04
N ASP A 10 11.15 6.37 5.25
CA ASP A 10 11.51 7.50 6.11
C ASP A 10 11.39 7.13 7.60
N ASN A 11 12.53 7.16 8.29
CA ASN A 11 12.64 6.78 9.70
C ASN A 11 12.07 7.84 10.66
N HIS A 12 11.64 9.00 10.15
CA HIS A 12 11.19 10.15 10.95
C HIS A 12 9.84 10.72 10.51
N ILE A 13 9.07 10.00 9.68
CA ILE A 13 7.71 10.42 9.32
C ILE A 13 6.86 10.55 10.60
N ASP A 14 6.37 11.77 10.88
CA ASP A 14 5.32 12.01 11.88
C ASP A 14 4.00 12.28 11.15
N HIS A 15 3.04 11.35 11.27
CA HIS A 15 1.72 11.44 10.65
C HIS A 15 0.83 12.54 11.23
N ASN A 16 1.17 13.05 12.41
CA ASN A 16 0.45 14.19 12.99
C ASN A 16 0.95 15.52 12.42
N TYR A 17 2.01 15.50 11.62
CA TYR A 17 2.45 16.68 10.90
C TYR A 17 1.58 16.85 9.64
N PRO A 18 0.81 17.95 9.52
CA PRO A 18 -0.13 18.16 8.42
C PRO A 18 0.50 18.00 7.03
N ASP A 19 1.78 18.37 6.89
CA ASP A 19 2.48 18.29 5.62
C ASP A 19 2.72 16.85 5.17
N CYS A 20 2.89 15.87 6.08
CA CYS A 20 3.10 14.47 5.71
C CYS A 20 1.83 13.86 5.10
N GLN A 21 0.66 14.09 5.72
CA GLN A 21 -0.62 13.59 5.20
C GLN A 21 -0.99 14.22 3.85
N LEU A 22 -0.73 15.52 3.69
CA LEU A 22 -0.93 16.21 2.40
C LEU A 22 -0.02 15.63 1.31
N THR A 23 1.23 15.35 1.66
CA THR A 23 2.24 14.78 0.76
C THR A 23 1.86 13.36 0.33
N LEU A 24 1.42 12.52 1.27
CA LEU A 24 0.92 11.17 0.99
C LEU A 24 -0.35 11.17 0.15
N THR A 25 -1.30 12.06 0.46
CA THR A 25 -2.54 12.20 -0.33
C THR A 25 -2.22 12.59 -1.77
N GLN A 26 -1.25 13.48 -1.99
CA GLN A 26 -0.84 13.86 -3.35
C GLN A 26 -0.13 12.73 -4.08
N LEU A 27 0.69 11.93 -3.40
CA LEU A 27 1.37 10.79 -3.99
C LEU A 27 0.39 9.65 -4.31
N GLN A 28 -0.57 9.38 -3.43
CA GLN A 28 -1.63 8.38 -3.62
C GLN A 28 -2.59 8.73 -4.77
N ARG A 29 -2.70 10.01 -5.16
CA ARG A 29 -3.46 10.41 -6.36
C ARG A 29 -2.77 10.05 -7.67
N ILE A 30 -1.49 9.72 -7.60
CA ILE A 30 -0.62 9.53 -8.76
C ILE A 30 -0.24 8.07 -8.91
N VAL A 31 -0.12 7.38 -7.78
CA VAL A 31 0.20 5.96 -7.71
C VAL A 31 -0.76 5.30 -6.73
N ASP A 32 -1.52 4.32 -7.21
CA ASP A 32 -2.53 3.63 -6.41
C ASP A 32 -1.94 2.91 -5.20
N ASN A 33 -0.67 2.49 -5.29
CA ASN A 33 0.02 1.69 -4.28
C ASN A 33 1.35 2.32 -3.85
N VAL A 34 1.29 3.17 -2.84
CA VAL A 34 2.47 3.65 -2.09
C VAL A 34 2.56 2.86 -0.80
N ILE A 35 3.63 2.08 -0.65
CA ILE A 35 3.96 1.37 0.58
C ILE A 35 4.96 2.22 1.34
N ILE A 36 4.71 2.42 2.63
CA ILE A 36 5.57 3.25 3.49
C ILE A 36 6.27 2.33 4.48
N PHE A 37 7.56 2.55 4.68
CA PHE A 37 8.36 1.89 5.71
C PHE A 37 9.06 2.93 6.57
N THR A 38 9.21 2.62 7.86
CA THR A 38 10.02 3.41 8.81
C THR A 38 11.31 2.70 9.22
N ASP A 39 11.49 1.44 8.81
CA ASP A 39 12.66 0.62 9.09
C ASP A 39 13.41 0.26 7.80
N ASN A 40 14.75 0.31 7.88
CA ASN A 40 15.60 0.08 6.71
C ASN A 40 15.64 -1.39 6.30
N ASP A 41 15.77 -2.29 7.27
CA ASP A 41 16.02 -3.70 7.01
C ASP A 41 14.76 -4.35 6.43
N GLU A 42 13.59 -3.99 6.96
CA GLU A 42 12.29 -4.44 6.43
C GLU A 42 12.05 -3.96 4.99
N CYS A 43 12.35 -2.68 4.72
CA CYS A 43 12.22 -2.12 3.38
C CYS A 43 13.11 -2.90 2.40
N VAL A 44 14.36 -3.18 2.80
CA VAL A 44 15.30 -3.96 1.98
C VAL A 44 14.83 -5.40 1.79
N GLU A 45 14.38 -6.07 2.86
CA GLU A 45 13.86 -7.43 2.81
C GLU A 45 12.64 -7.52 1.89
N PHE A 46 11.74 -6.53 1.95
CA PHE A 46 10.59 -6.44 1.05
C PHE A 46 11.02 -6.31 -0.41
N ILE A 47 12.00 -5.45 -0.71
CA ILE A 47 12.49 -5.26 -2.08
C ILE A 47 13.13 -6.55 -2.62
N ILE A 48 13.91 -7.26 -1.79
CA ILE A 48 14.61 -8.48 -2.19
C ILE A 48 13.63 -9.65 -2.38
N SER A 49 12.66 -9.79 -1.48
CA SER A 49 11.69 -10.89 -1.50
C SER A 49 10.70 -10.79 -2.66
N ASN A 50 10.41 -9.56 -3.14
CA ASN A 50 9.47 -9.29 -4.22
C ASN A 50 10.15 -9.25 -5.61
N ASN A 51 10.78 -10.36 -5.98
CA ASN A 51 11.60 -10.51 -7.18
C ASN A 51 10.92 -10.32 -8.56
N HIS A 52 9.59 -10.19 -8.60
CA HIS A 52 8.83 -9.97 -9.84
C HIS A 52 8.51 -8.49 -10.16
N HIS A 53 8.94 -7.55 -9.31
CA HIS A 53 8.40 -6.18 -9.32
C HIS A 53 9.46 -5.13 -9.65
N ARG A 54 9.02 -4.04 -10.29
CA ARG A 54 9.86 -2.86 -10.50
C ARG A 54 9.61 -1.87 -9.35
N VAL A 55 10.61 -1.72 -8.50
CA VAL A 55 10.52 -0.87 -7.31
C VAL A 55 11.04 0.54 -7.61
N TYR A 56 10.27 1.53 -7.18
CA TYR A 56 10.62 2.94 -7.17
C TYR A 56 10.70 3.40 -5.71
N LEU A 57 11.88 3.77 -5.25
CA LEU A 57 12.11 4.11 -3.85
C LEU A 57 12.19 5.63 -3.66
N ILE A 58 11.39 6.17 -2.76
CA ILE A 58 11.48 7.53 -2.22
C ILE A 58 12.19 7.40 -0.87
N ILE A 59 13.25 8.17 -0.67
CA ILE A 59 14.08 8.10 0.53
C ILE A 59 14.52 9.48 0.99
N SER A 60 14.63 9.68 2.31
CA SER A 60 15.17 10.95 2.83
C SER A 60 16.67 11.09 2.53
N GLY A 61 17.14 12.33 2.38
CA GLY A 61 18.53 12.60 1.99
C GLY A 61 19.59 12.05 2.96
N ALA A 62 19.35 12.16 4.28
CA ALA A 62 20.25 11.62 5.29
C ALA A 62 20.32 10.10 5.23
N LEU A 63 19.16 9.46 5.05
CA LEU A 63 19.01 8.01 4.96
C LEU A 63 19.66 7.45 3.68
N GLY A 64 19.40 8.10 2.56
CA GLY A 64 19.90 7.69 1.26
C GLY A 64 21.42 7.68 1.16
N GLN A 65 22.11 8.57 1.88
CA GLN A 65 23.57 8.67 1.81
C GLN A 65 24.27 7.37 2.20
N TYR A 66 23.68 6.60 3.13
CA TYR A 66 24.19 5.30 3.53
C TYR A 66 23.45 4.15 2.83
N LEU A 67 22.11 4.18 2.76
CA LEU A 67 21.34 3.01 2.33
C LEU A 67 21.51 2.71 0.85
N VAL A 68 21.63 3.75 0.01
CA VAL A 68 21.84 3.58 -1.45
C VAL A 68 23.07 2.71 -1.73
N ARG A 69 24.12 2.81 -0.91
CA ARG A 69 25.33 2.00 -1.06
C ARG A 69 25.04 0.50 -0.95
N CYS A 70 24.07 0.11 -0.13
CA CYS A 70 23.69 -1.28 0.11
C CYS A 70 22.70 -1.81 -0.94
N ILE A 71 21.83 -0.94 -1.47
CA ILE A 71 20.69 -1.36 -2.29
C ILE A 71 20.85 -1.08 -3.78
N HIS A 72 21.84 -0.29 -4.20
CA HIS A 72 21.98 0.12 -5.60
C HIS A 72 22.16 -1.06 -6.57
N ASP A 73 22.73 -2.18 -6.13
CA ASP A 73 22.93 -3.36 -6.97
C ASP A 73 21.67 -4.24 -7.11
N ILE A 74 20.62 -3.99 -6.32
CA ILE A 74 19.39 -4.81 -6.33
C ILE A 74 18.68 -4.66 -7.68
N PRO A 75 18.51 -5.73 -8.48
CA PRO A 75 17.95 -5.62 -9.84
C PRO A 75 16.52 -5.09 -9.90
N GLN A 76 15.70 -5.42 -8.89
CA GLN A 76 14.30 -4.99 -8.77
C GLN A 76 14.18 -3.48 -8.54
N LEU A 77 15.19 -2.87 -7.92
CA LEU A 77 15.23 -1.44 -7.64
C LEU A 77 15.60 -0.69 -8.93
N HIS A 78 14.61 -0.04 -9.53
CA HIS A 78 14.78 0.65 -10.80
C HIS A 78 15.22 2.10 -10.64
N SER A 79 14.54 2.85 -9.78
CA SER A 79 14.78 4.28 -9.57
C SER A 79 14.72 4.62 -8.09
N ILE A 80 15.56 5.57 -7.69
CA ILE A 80 15.59 6.16 -6.36
C ILE A 80 15.36 7.67 -6.50
N PHE A 81 14.44 8.22 -5.71
CA PHE A 81 14.18 9.65 -5.60
C PHE A 81 14.51 10.09 -4.19
N ILE A 82 15.30 11.14 -4.05
CA ILE A 82 15.64 11.68 -2.73
C ILE A 82 14.69 12.82 -2.41
N PHE A 83 13.98 12.73 -1.29
CA PHE A 83 13.11 13.81 -0.81
C PHE A 83 13.71 14.43 0.46
N CYS A 84 14.16 15.68 0.39
CA CYS A 84 14.82 16.35 1.52
C CYS A 84 14.82 17.87 1.39
N GLN A 85 14.94 18.59 2.51
CA GLN A 85 15.03 20.06 2.46
C GLN A 85 16.38 20.57 1.95
N ASN A 86 17.48 19.85 2.20
CA ASN A 86 18.84 20.31 1.87
C ASN A 86 19.34 19.75 0.52
N LYS A 87 18.71 20.18 -0.57
CA LYS A 87 19.00 19.68 -1.93
C LYS A 87 20.47 19.80 -2.32
N SER A 88 21.09 20.96 -2.07
CA SER A 88 22.47 21.24 -2.50
C SER A 88 23.51 20.32 -1.86
N TYR A 89 23.29 19.90 -0.61
CA TYR A 89 24.15 18.93 0.07
C TYR A 89 23.94 17.52 -0.51
N HIS A 90 22.68 17.07 -0.64
CA HIS A 90 22.41 15.69 -1.03
C HIS A 90 22.65 15.42 -2.52
N GLU A 91 22.55 16.43 -3.38
CA GLU A 91 22.91 16.31 -4.80
C GLU A 91 24.37 15.90 -5.03
N GLN A 92 25.29 16.33 -4.16
CA GLN A 92 26.73 16.11 -4.36
C GLN A 92 27.05 14.62 -4.39
N TRP A 93 26.51 13.85 -3.45
CA TRP A 93 26.73 12.41 -3.41
C TRP A 93 25.74 11.66 -4.31
N ALA A 94 24.52 12.17 -4.51
CA ALA A 94 23.50 11.52 -5.34
C ALA A 94 23.96 11.31 -6.80
N LYS A 95 24.70 12.27 -7.36
CA LYS A 95 25.23 12.22 -8.74
C LYS A 95 26.16 11.04 -9.01
N HIS A 96 26.67 10.38 -7.97
CA HIS A 96 27.56 9.22 -8.11
C HIS A 96 26.80 7.90 -8.35
N TRP A 97 25.47 7.88 -8.25
CA TRP A 97 24.68 6.66 -8.35
C TRP A 97 23.69 6.73 -9.52
N ASN A 98 23.85 5.81 -10.47
CA ASN A 98 23.07 5.80 -11.72
C ASN A 98 21.56 5.58 -11.53
N LYS A 99 21.15 4.94 -10.42
CA LYS A 99 19.74 4.68 -10.11
C LYS A 99 19.05 5.86 -9.44
N ILE A 100 19.80 6.85 -8.94
CA ILE A 100 19.19 8.06 -8.38
C ILE A 100 18.77 8.97 -9.53
N LYS A 101 17.49 9.37 -9.54
CA LYS A 101 16.94 10.25 -10.58
C LYS A 101 17.20 11.71 -10.28
N ASP A 102 16.81 12.18 -9.09
CA ASP A 102 17.06 13.55 -8.65
C ASP A 102 16.82 13.68 -7.13
N VAL A 103 17.13 14.87 -6.61
CA VAL A 103 16.84 15.34 -5.26
C VAL A 103 15.74 16.40 -5.31
N PHE A 104 14.68 16.19 -4.53
CA PHE A 104 13.47 17.00 -4.51
C PHE A 104 13.29 17.65 -3.14
N ILE A 105 12.86 18.90 -3.15
CA ILE A 105 12.51 19.68 -1.94
C ILE A 105 11.00 19.79 -1.75
N ASP A 106 10.25 19.64 -2.84
CA ASP A 106 8.80 19.76 -2.88
C ASP A 106 8.18 18.50 -3.48
N ILE A 107 7.02 18.14 -2.94
CA ILE A 107 6.30 16.93 -3.34
C ILE A 107 5.76 17.01 -4.77
N ILE A 108 5.41 18.20 -5.25
CA ILE A 108 4.83 18.37 -6.58
C ILE A 108 5.85 17.95 -7.65
N SER A 109 7.08 18.45 -7.54
CA SER A 109 8.17 18.09 -8.44
C SER A 109 8.56 16.62 -8.33
N LEU A 110 8.56 16.06 -7.12
CA LEU A 110 8.79 14.62 -6.89
C LEU A 110 7.74 13.78 -7.63
N CYS A 111 6.47 14.11 -7.42
CA CYS A 111 5.32 13.47 -8.05
C CYS A 111 5.37 13.54 -9.58
N GLN A 112 5.72 14.69 -10.15
CA GLN A 112 5.90 14.84 -11.60
C GLN A 112 7.03 13.96 -12.13
N ALA A 113 8.17 13.93 -11.45
CA ALA A 113 9.30 13.09 -11.86
C ALA A 113 8.94 11.60 -11.79
N ILE A 114 8.22 11.19 -10.76
CA ILE A 114 7.67 9.85 -10.59
C ILE A 114 6.76 9.49 -11.78
N GLN A 115 5.79 10.35 -12.13
CA GLN A 115 4.90 10.16 -13.29
C GLN A 115 5.65 9.98 -14.61
N ILE A 116 6.67 10.81 -14.85
CA ILE A 116 7.48 10.75 -16.07
C ILE A 116 8.31 9.45 -16.12
N THR A 117 8.74 8.94 -14.96
CA THR A 117 9.61 7.76 -14.87
C THR A 117 8.83 6.45 -14.89
N PHE A 118 7.52 6.47 -14.66
CA PHE A 118 6.70 5.29 -14.89
C PHE A 118 6.55 5.02 -16.38
N PRO A 119 6.53 3.74 -16.79
CA PRO A 119 6.09 3.39 -18.13
C PRO A 119 4.71 4.01 -18.33
N GLN A 120 4.55 4.85 -19.35
CA GLN A 120 3.28 5.48 -19.74
C GLN A 120 2.24 4.46 -20.27
N ASP A 121 2.56 3.16 -20.20
CA ASP A 121 1.90 2.11 -20.97
C ASP A 121 0.78 1.38 -20.23
N GLU A 122 0.45 1.73 -18.99
CA GLU A 122 -0.80 1.25 -18.39
C GLU A 122 -1.17 2.20 -17.23
N PRO A 123 -2.08 3.18 -17.42
CA PRO A 123 -2.86 3.63 -16.26
C PRO A 123 -3.48 2.40 -15.60
N ASP A 124 -3.69 2.42 -14.26
CA ASP A 124 -4.45 1.43 -13.46
C ASP A 124 -5.92 1.35 -13.96
N THR A 125 -6.05 0.97 -15.22
CA THR A 125 -7.23 0.78 -16.03
C THR A 125 -7.46 -0.71 -16.14
N ALA A 126 -7.25 -1.47 -15.07
CA ALA A 126 -8.00 -2.69 -14.91
C ALA A 126 -9.48 -2.27 -14.97
N PRO A 127 -10.17 -2.46 -16.11
CA PRO A 127 -11.53 -1.98 -16.22
C PRO A 127 -12.30 -2.77 -15.18
N ILE A 128 -13.11 -2.10 -14.36
CA ILE A 128 -14.07 -2.82 -13.52
C ILE A 128 -14.99 -3.55 -14.51
N SER A 129 -14.74 -4.85 -14.66
CA SER A 129 -15.53 -5.71 -15.52
C SER A 129 -16.52 -6.44 -14.65
N PHE A 130 -17.80 -6.16 -14.89
CA PHE A 130 -18.88 -6.88 -14.23
C PHE A 130 -19.17 -8.15 -15.01
N VAL A 131 -19.32 -9.27 -14.30
CA VAL A 131 -19.79 -10.51 -14.92
C VAL A 131 -21.30 -10.35 -15.17
N PRO A 132 -21.77 -10.31 -16.43
CA PRO A 132 -23.19 -10.19 -16.71
C PRO A 132 -23.94 -11.42 -16.18
N SER A 133 -25.15 -11.20 -15.67
CA SER A 133 -26.02 -12.28 -15.18
C SER A 133 -26.30 -13.27 -16.34
N GLY A 134 -25.87 -14.52 -16.17
CA GLY A 134 -26.03 -15.59 -17.17
C GLY A 134 -24.73 -16.13 -17.79
N LYS A 135 -23.57 -15.52 -17.56
CA LYS A 135 -22.29 -16.19 -17.87
C LYS A 135 -22.03 -17.31 -16.86
N ARG A 136 -21.59 -18.47 -17.36
CA ARG A 136 -21.20 -19.58 -16.48
C ARG A 136 -19.87 -19.23 -15.79
N LEU A 137 -19.82 -19.39 -14.48
CA LEU A 137 -18.66 -19.06 -13.64
C LEU A 137 -17.38 -19.84 -14.05
N ASP A 138 -17.56 -21.00 -14.68
CA ASP A 138 -16.49 -21.86 -15.22
C ASP A 138 -15.78 -21.29 -16.46
N GLN A 139 -16.29 -20.18 -17.03
CA GLN A 139 -15.68 -19.45 -18.15
C GLN A 139 -14.92 -18.19 -17.71
N LEU A 140 -14.90 -17.89 -16.40
CA LEU A 140 -14.15 -16.77 -15.86
C LEU A 140 -12.67 -17.10 -15.74
N ASN A 141 -11.84 -16.06 -15.61
CA ASN A 141 -10.43 -16.23 -15.32
C ASN A 141 -10.26 -17.11 -14.06
N PRO A 142 -9.39 -18.14 -14.07
CA PRO A 142 -9.13 -18.97 -12.89
C PRO A 142 -8.81 -18.17 -11.62
N SER A 143 -8.24 -16.96 -11.73
CA SER A 143 -8.05 -16.05 -10.60
C SER A 143 -9.34 -15.75 -9.82
N PHE A 144 -10.49 -15.71 -10.49
CA PHE A 144 -11.81 -15.56 -9.86
C PHE A 144 -12.13 -16.74 -8.92
N MET A 145 -11.82 -17.97 -9.35
CA MET A 145 -12.04 -19.14 -8.51
C MET A 145 -11.10 -19.14 -7.30
N TYR A 146 -9.82 -18.77 -7.48
CA TYR A 146 -8.86 -18.68 -6.38
C TYR A 146 -9.22 -17.60 -5.38
N THR A 147 -9.60 -16.40 -5.84
CA THR A 147 -10.06 -15.30 -4.98
C THR A 147 -11.33 -15.64 -4.23
N GLN A 148 -12.30 -16.30 -4.89
CA GLN A 148 -13.51 -16.75 -4.21
C GLN A 148 -13.20 -17.80 -3.14
N LEU A 149 -12.36 -18.80 -3.47
CA LEU A 149 -11.96 -19.83 -2.51
C LEU A 149 -11.21 -19.22 -1.32
N PHE A 150 -10.28 -18.29 -1.59
CA PHE A 150 -9.55 -17.56 -0.56
C PHE A 150 -10.53 -16.81 0.35
N LYS A 151 -11.48 -16.04 -0.22
CA LYS A 151 -12.51 -15.33 0.55
C LYS A 151 -13.29 -16.29 1.45
N GLU A 152 -13.81 -17.41 0.93
CA GLU A 152 -14.55 -18.38 1.74
C GLU A 152 -13.68 -18.95 2.88
N ILE A 153 -12.43 -19.33 2.59
CA ILE A 153 -11.49 -19.82 3.60
C ILE A 153 -11.24 -18.76 4.67
N SER A 154 -10.89 -17.54 4.28
CA SER A 154 -10.63 -16.43 5.21
C SER A 154 -11.82 -16.17 6.14
N LEU A 155 -13.06 -16.22 5.61
CA LEU A 155 -14.26 -16.01 6.42
C LEU A 155 -14.52 -17.14 7.44
N THR A 156 -14.02 -18.34 7.20
CA THR A 156 -14.08 -19.45 8.17
C THR A 156 -13.03 -19.38 9.26
N ILE A 157 -11.90 -18.69 9.01
CA ILE A 157 -10.82 -18.58 9.98
C ILE A 157 -11.22 -17.63 11.10
N GLN A 158 -10.96 -18.05 12.34
CA GLN A 158 -11.05 -17.17 13.50
C GLN A 158 -9.70 -16.52 13.74
N PHE A 159 -9.52 -15.32 13.15
CA PHE A 159 -8.34 -14.54 13.41
C PHE A 159 -8.32 -14.05 14.87
N GLN A 160 -7.16 -14.17 15.52
CA GLN A 160 -6.89 -13.75 16.88
C GLN A 160 -5.80 -12.68 16.85
N ASP A 161 -5.66 -11.94 17.95
CA ASP A 161 -4.64 -10.90 18.11
C ASP A 161 -3.25 -11.39 17.70
N LYS A 162 -2.88 -12.64 18.00
CA LYS A 162 -1.59 -13.22 17.60
C LYS A 162 -1.29 -13.14 16.09
N HIS A 163 -2.31 -13.21 15.22
CA HIS A 163 -2.10 -13.11 13.77
C HIS A 163 -1.86 -11.66 13.36
N ILE A 164 -2.50 -10.72 14.05
CA ILE A 164 -2.22 -9.30 13.91
C ILE A 164 -0.78 -9.06 14.39
N GLU A 165 -0.44 -9.50 15.61
CA GLU A 165 0.91 -9.39 16.18
C GLU A 165 2.00 -9.95 15.25
N GLU A 166 1.76 -11.14 14.66
CA GLU A 166 2.67 -11.76 13.70
C GLU A 166 2.81 -10.91 12.44
N PHE A 167 1.70 -10.41 11.89
CA PHE A 167 1.72 -9.49 10.75
C PHE A 167 2.50 -8.21 11.06
N ILE A 168 2.25 -7.58 12.22
CA ILE A 168 2.98 -6.40 12.69
C ILE A 168 4.46 -6.73 12.85
N LYS A 169 4.80 -7.89 13.40
CA LYS A 169 6.21 -8.29 13.61
C LYS A 169 6.95 -8.53 12.30
N HIS A 170 6.27 -8.98 11.26
CA HIS A 170 6.85 -9.13 9.93
C HIS A 170 6.87 -7.81 9.13
N HIS A 171 6.07 -6.83 9.53
CA HIS A 171 6.02 -5.50 8.90
C HIS A 171 5.98 -4.35 9.94
N PRO A 172 6.94 -4.25 10.89
CA PRO A 172 6.90 -3.25 11.96
C PRO A 172 6.77 -1.82 11.45
N GLY A 173 7.38 -1.51 10.31
CA GLY A 173 7.38 -0.20 9.66
C GLY A 173 6.09 0.18 8.93
N LEU A 174 5.12 -0.74 8.79
CA LEU A 174 3.84 -0.42 8.19
C LEU A 174 2.88 0.25 9.19
N ILE A 175 2.85 -0.15 10.46
CA ILE A 175 1.79 0.28 11.41
C ILE A 175 2.27 1.40 12.35
N THR A 176 3.59 1.61 12.47
CA THR A 176 4.24 2.70 13.23
C THR A 176 3.88 4.11 12.76
N LEU A 177 3.20 4.21 11.64
CA LEU A 177 2.76 5.45 11.04
C LEU A 177 1.60 6.10 11.84
N ASP A 178 0.71 5.32 12.47
CA ASP A 178 -0.49 5.90 13.10
C ASP A 178 -0.42 6.07 14.63
N SER A 179 0.64 5.60 15.31
CA SER A 179 0.74 5.77 16.75
C SER A 179 2.07 6.25 17.29
N LYS A 180 1.91 7.21 18.20
CA LYS A 180 2.97 8.09 18.65
C LYS A 180 4.02 7.41 19.54
N HIS A 181 3.79 6.18 20.00
CA HIS A 181 4.68 5.56 20.97
C HIS A 181 4.68 4.04 20.87
N SER A 182 5.90 3.52 20.83
CA SER A 182 6.33 2.18 21.17
C SER A 182 6.41 1.14 20.04
N SER A 183 7.57 0.50 20.00
CA SER A 183 7.80 -0.81 19.43
C SER A 183 7.02 -1.93 20.15
N ASP A 184 5.98 -1.61 20.95
CA ASP A 184 5.14 -2.60 21.61
C ASP A 184 4.01 -3.01 20.67
N VAL A 185 4.21 -4.18 20.07
CA VAL A 185 3.24 -4.85 19.21
C VAL A 185 1.85 -4.90 19.86
N LYS A 186 1.76 -5.03 21.19
CA LYS A 186 0.46 -5.07 21.89
C LYS A 186 -0.27 -3.74 21.87
N GLN A 187 0.43 -2.61 21.79
CA GLN A 187 -0.20 -1.31 21.68
C GLN A 187 -0.81 -1.14 20.29
N LEU A 188 -0.08 -1.53 19.25
CA LEU A 188 -0.54 -1.47 17.86
C LEU A 188 -1.79 -2.32 17.62
N VAL A 189 -1.86 -3.51 18.24
CA VAL A 189 -3.09 -4.34 18.21
C VAL A 189 -4.27 -3.64 18.86
N ARG A 190 -4.06 -2.93 19.99
CA ARG A 190 -5.15 -2.17 20.64
C ARG A 190 -5.64 -1.01 19.77
N GLU A 191 -4.73 -0.32 19.09
CA GLU A 191 -5.06 0.78 18.20
C GLU A 191 -5.83 0.29 16.98
N TYR A 192 -5.41 -0.85 16.39
CA TYR A 192 -6.18 -1.51 15.34
C TYR A 192 -7.64 -1.74 15.76
N HIS A 193 -7.86 -2.29 16.96
CA HIS A 193 -9.20 -2.55 17.51
C HIS A 193 -9.95 -1.31 17.99
N ALA A 194 -9.28 -0.18 18.21
CA ALA A 194 -9.91 1.05 18.65
C ALA A 194 -10.75 1.70 17.53
N GLU A 195 -10.40 1.44 16.27
CA GLU A 195 -11.06 1.98 15.10
C GLU A 195 -11.80 0.89 14.29
N LYS A 196 -12.70 1.31 13.41
CA LYS A 196 -13.40 0.37 12.52
C LYS A 196 -12.48 -0.08 11.37
N PRO A 197 -12.58 -1.32 10.88
CA PRO A 197 -11.80 -1.79 9.72
C PRO A 197 -11.89 -0.88 8.49
N ILE A 198 -13.08 -0.32 8.21
CA ILE A 198 -13.27 0.62 7.09
C ILE A 198 -12.49 1.92 7.25
N TRP A 199 -12.21 2.35 8.48
CA TRP A 199 -11.44 3.56 8.75
C TRP A 199 -9.99 3.35 8.33
N TRP A 200 -9.41 2.19 8.65
CA TRP A 200 -8.07 1.80 8.21
C TRP A 200 -7.98 1.72 6.69
N TYR A 201 -9.04 1.24 6.03
CA TYR A 201 -9.09 1.17 4.58
C TYR A 201 -9.22 2.55 3.91
N THR A 202 -9.91 3.51 4.51
CA THR A 202 -10.23 4.80 3.84
C THR A 202 -9.26 5.94 4.17
N ARG A 203 -8.50 5.87 5.27
CA ARG A 203 -7.57 6.93 5.71
C ARG A 203 -6.24 6.99 4.95
N GLY A 204 -6.06 6.16 3.92
CA GLY A 204 -4.79 6.11 3.16
C GLY A 204 -3.65 5.54 3.99
N THR A 205 -3.96 4.59 4.88
CA THR A 205 -2.96 3.91 5.72
C THR A 205 -2.15 2.92 4.89
N SER A 206 -1.02 2.48 5.43
CA SER A 206 -0.19 1.43 4.85
C SER A 206 -0.95 0.09 4.70
N LEU A 207 -1.91 -0.20 5.60
CA LEU A 207 -2.81 -1.36 5.51
C LEU A 207 -3.66 -1.32 4.25
N HIS A 208 -4.23 -0.17 3.90
CA HIS A 208 -4.97 0.01 2.64
C HIS A 208 -4.06 -0.24 1.43
N SER A 209 -2.91 0.43 1.38
CA SER A 209 -1.98 0.34 0.25
C SER A 209 -1.48 -1.08 0.05
N MET A 210 -1.12 -1.77 1.13
CA MET A 210 -0.59 -3.13 1.03
C MET A 210 -1.66 -4.15 0.68
N LEU A 211 -2.89 -3.97 1.17
CA LEU A 211 -4.01 -4.83 0.78
C LEU A 211 -4.31 -4.69 -0.72
N ASN A 212 -4.42 -3.46 -1.22
CA ASN A 212 -4.70 -3.22 -2.64
C ASN A 212 -3.58 -3.71 -3.54
N TYR A 213 -2.33 -3.49 -3.13
CA TYR A 213 -1.17 -4.06 -3.78
C TYR A 213 -1.28 -5.59 -3.87
N ALA A 214 -1.44 -6.27 -2.73
CA ALA A 214 -1.50 -7.73 -2.67
C ALA A 214 -2.66 -8.31 -3.48
N LEU A 215 -3.82 -7.64 -3.49
CA LEU A 215 -4.97 -8.02 -4.32
C LEU A 215 -4.71 -7.83 -5.81
N ARG A 216 -4.02 -6.75 -6.22
CA ARG A 216 -3.70 -6.48 -7.63
C ARG A 216 -2.77 -7.54 -8.21
N ILE A 217 -1.73 -7.89 -7.46
CA ILE A 217 -0.71 -8.84 -7.91
C ILE A 217 -1.00 -10.29 -7.49
N MET A 218 -2.06 -10.51 -6.73
CA MET A 218 -2.44 -11.81 -6.17
C MET A 218 -1.32 -12.46 -5.33
N ASP A 219 -0.64 -11.68 -4.49
CA ASP A 219 0.42 -12.17 -3.60
C ASP A 219 -0.19 -13.02 -2.47
N GLY A 220 -0.04 -14.34 -2.57
CA GLY A 220 -0.61 -15.28 -1.62
C GLY A 220 -0.04 -15.16 -0.20
N ASP A 221 1.24 -14.83 -0.03
CA ASP A 221 1.85 -14.72 1.31
C ASP A 221 1.31 -13.48 2.03
N ILE A 222 1.30 -12.34 1.35
CA ILE A 222 0.76 -11.10 1.91
C ILE A 222 -0.75 -11.25 2.17
N LEU A 223 -1.51 -11.80 1.23
CA LEU A 223 -2.96 -11.99 1.40
C LEU A 223 -3.29 -12.90 2.60
N VAL A 224 -2.58 -14.01 2.77
CA VAL A 224 -2.78 -14.92 3.92
C VAL A 224 -2.50 -14.20 5.24
N ARG A 225 -1.41 -13.43 5.33
CA ARG A 225 -1.06 -12.67 6.54
C ARG A 225 -2.06 -11.53 6.80
N MET A 226 -2.58 -10.89 5.75
CA MET A 226 -3.63 -9.86 5.84
C MET A 226 -5.04 -10.43 5.99
N GLY A 227 -5.20 -11.74 6.11
CA GLY A 227 -6.50 -12.40 6.20
C GLY A 227 -7.38 -11.88 7.34
N PHE A 228 -6.79 -11.45 8.46
CA PHE A 228 -7.51 -10.80 9.56
C PHE A 228 -8.21 -9.52 9.09
N PHE A 229 -7.47 -8.64 8.41
CA PHE A 229 -7.97 -7.35 7.96
C PHE A 229 -9.00 -7.51 6.85
N ILE A 230 -8.77 -8.42 5.90
CA ILE A 230 -9.73 -8.75 4.83
C ILE A 230 -11.07 -9.22 5.42
N THR A 231 -11.00 -10.10 6.42
CA THR A 231 -12.17 -10.66 7.09
C THR A 231 -12.95 -9.59 7.87
N ASP A 232 -12.24 -8.77 8.63
CA ASP A 232 -12.85 -7.70 9.43
C ASP A 232 -13.45 -6.62 8.53
N LEU A 233 -12.75 -6.22 7.46
CA LEU A 233 -13.24 -5.27 6.47
C LEU A 233 -14.48 -5.78 5.75
N HIS A 234 -14.47 -7.04 5.30
CA HIS A 234 -15.63 -7.66 4.66
C HIS A 234 -16.86 -7.65 5.57
N ARG A 235 -16.72 -8.11 6.82
CA ARG A 235 -17.81 -8.13 7.80
C ARG A 235 -18.31 -6.73 8.11
N ASN A 236 -17.42 -5.75 8.22
CA ASN A 236 -17.81 -4.37 8.47
C ASN A 236 -18.57 -3.75 7.28
N ILE A 237 -18.14 -4.01 6.04
CA ILE A 237 -18.86 -3.57 4.82
C ILE A 237 -20.24 -4.23 4.73
N GLU A 238 -20.34 -5.54 5.02
CA GLU A 238 -21.64 -6.23 5.07
C GLU A 238 -22.58 -5.60 6.10
N GLN A 239 -22.07 -5.25 7.28
CA GLN A 239 -22.85 -4.59 8.32
C GLN A 239 -23.32 -3.21 7.86
N LEU A 240 -22.43 -2.39 7.31
CA LEU A 240 -22.77 -1.06 6.80
C LEU A 240 -23.81 -1.13 5.67
N HIS A 241 -23.67 -2.13 4.79
CA HIS A 241 -24.68 -2.40 3.76
C HIS A 241 -26.03 -2.74 4.39
N LYS A 242 -26.08 -3.66 5.38
CA LYS A 242 -27.33 -3.97 6.10
C LYS A 242 -27.93 -2.70 6.74
N GLU A 243 -27.14 -1.91 7.45
CA GLU A 243 -27.58 -0.65 8.07
C GLU A 243 -28.16 0.34 7.05
N GLN A 244 -27.53 0.47 5.88
CA GLN A 244 -27.98 1.36 4.81
C GLN A 244 -29.33 0.94 4.20
N PHE A 245 -29.65 -0.36 4.20
CA PHE A 245 -30.83 -0.91 3.52
C PHE A 245 -31.91 -1.48 4.44
N VAL A 246 -31.70 -1.57 5.76
CA VAL A 246 -32.67 -2.11 6.73
C VAL A 246 -33.94 -1.24 6.86
N ASN A 247 -33.87 0.07 6.62
CA ASN A 247 -34.99 1.00 6.81
C ASN A 247 -35.58 1.58 5.52
N THR A 248 -35.18 1.07 4.36
CA THR A 248 -35.48 1.71 3.08
C THR A 248 -35.99 0.69 2.08
N SER A 249 -37.18 0.93 1.52
CA SER A 249 -37.79 0.18 0.41
C SER A 249 -37.03 0.36 -0.92
N TRP A 250 -35.70 0.36 -0.88
CA TRP A 250 -34.77 0.71 -1.95
C TRP A 250 -34.21 -0.49 -2.71
N SER A 251 -34.70 -1.70 -2.43
CA SER A 251 -34.23 -2.93 -3.08
C SER A 251 -34.41 -2.95 -4.62
N SER A 252 -35.03 -1.93 -5.21
CA SER A 252 -35.26 -1.77 -6.65
C SER A 252 -34.73 -0.47 -7.27
N LEU A 253 -34.08 0.42 -6.52
CA LEU A 253 -33.56 1.69 -7.06
C LEU A 253 -32.10 1.55 -7.50
N VAL A 254 -31.85 1.85 -8.78
CA VAL A 254 -30.49 1.90 -9.35
C VAL A 254 -29.65 2.94 -8.57
N PHE A 255 -28.53 2.50 -8.00
CA PHE A 255 -27.58 3.36 -7.28
C PHE A 255 -26.42 3.73 -8.22
N THR A 256 -26.40 4.98 -8.69
CA THR A 256 -25.34 5.48 -9.57
C THR A 256 -24.17 6.02 -8.75
N VAL A 257 -22.97 5.55 -9.06
CA VAL A 257 -21.70 5.99 -8.44
C VAL A 257 -20.73 6.52 -9.50
N TYR A 258 -19.79 7.36 -9.07
CA TYR A 258 -18.76 7.94 -9.93
C TYR A 258 -17.38 7.69 -9.31
N ARG A 259 -16.40 7.34 -10.14
CA ARG A 259 -14.98 7.24 -9.79
C ARG A 259 -14.19 7.97 -10.89
N GLY A 260 -13.18 8.76 -10.51
CA GLY A 260 -12.24 9.34 -11.47
C GLY A 260 -11.39 8.25 -12.10
N GLN A 261 -11.25 8.28 -13.43
CA GLN A 261 -10.27 7.49 -14.18
C GLN A 261 -9.04 8.33 -14.46
#